data_AF-A0A349DJA1-F1
#
_entry.id   AF-A0A349DJA1-F1
#
_cell.length_a   1.000
_cell.length_b   1.000
_cell.length_c   1.000
_cell.angle_alpha   90.00
_cell.angle_beta   90.00
_cell.angle_gamma   90.00
#
_symmetry.space_group_name_H-M   'P 1'
#
loop_
_entity.id
_entity.type
_entity.pdbx_description
1 polymer ?
#
loop_
_entity_poly.entity_id
_entity_poly.type
_entity_poly.pdbx_seq_one_letter_code
_entity_poly.pdbx_strand_id
1 'polypeptide(L)'
;MTIQSLLVYLMVGILAGLLTVFIVAAKYEMLVWLALIVGLALYAHSFFQGSLFKQAFLYALITGAAITATHLAFLSAYLKSHPDEQQMLSKMGVSSSYLGLLLIAPIYWLILGLLTGGLALLIQRWS
;
A
#
# COMPACT_ATOMS: atom_id res chain seq x y z
N MET A 1 13.59 1.49 13.18
CA MET A 1 13.65 1.56 11.71
C MET A 1 15.04 2.06 11.31
N THR A 2 15.75 1.31 10.46
CA THR A 2 17.05 1.74 9.90
C THR A 2 16.83 2.45 8.56
N ILE A 3 17.82 3.23 8.10
CA ILE A 3 17.77 3.89 6.78
C ILE A 3 17.66 2.85 5.66
N GLN A 4 18.39 1.75 5.76
CA GLN A 4 18.34 0.66 4.78
C GLN A 4 16.93 0.08 4.66
N SER A 5 16.27 -0.20 5.78
CA SER A 5 14.89 -0.71 5.75
C SER A 5 13.94 0.31 5.12
N LEU A 6 14.06 1.60 5.47
CA LEU A 6 13.24 2.67 4.87
C LEU A 6 13.37 2.69 3.33
N LEU A 7 14.58 2.62 2.80
CA LEU A 7 14.83 2.61 1.35
C LEU A 7 14.19 1.40 0.68
N VAL A 8 14.30 0.22 1.29
CA VAL A 8 13.66 -1.01 0.76
C VAL A 8 12.15 -0.82 0.63
N TYR A 9 11.47 -0.25 1.63
CA TYR A 9 10.01 -0.08 1.55
C TYR A 9 9.58 0.98 0.56
N LEU A 10 10.34 2.06 0.42
CA LEU A 10 10.10 3.04 -0.65
C LEU A 10 10.23 2.38 -2.02
N MET A 11 11.27 1.57 -2.24
CA MET A 11 11.44 0.83 -3.49
C MET A 11 10.32 -0.18 -3.72
N VAL A 12 9.94 -0.97 -2.70
CA VAL A 12 8.83 -1.92 -2.79
C VAL A 12 7.53 -1.20 -3.16
N GLY A 13 7.25 -0.06 -2.53
CA GLY A 13 6.06 0.72 -2.82
C GLY A 13 6.07 1.32 -4.24
N ILE A 14 7.19 1.86 -4.69
CA ILE A 14 7.34 2.36 -6.06
C ILE A 14 7.14 1.22 -7.08
N LEU A 15 7.81 0.08 -6.87
CA LEU A 15 7.70 -1.07 -7.76
C LEU A 15 6.29 -1.62 -7.80
N ALA A 16 5.62 -1.75 -6.65
CA ALA A 16 4.23 -2.18 -6.59
C ALA A 16 3.31 -1.18 -7.30
N GLY A 17 3.49 0.13 -7.06
CA GLY A 17 2.72 1.16 -7.75
C GLY A 17 2.90 1.11 -9.27
N LEU A 18 4.13 0.99 -9.77
CA LEU A 18 4.39 0.84 -11.20
C LEU A 18 3.78 -0.45 -11.76
N LEU A 19 3.89 -1.54 -11.02
CA LEU A 19 3.32 -2.83 -11.40
C LEU A 19 1.81 -2.72 -11.56
N THR A 20 1.10 -2.07 -10.62
CA THR A 20 -0.35 -1.94 -10.75
C THR A 20 -0.79 -0.91 -11.78
N VAL A 21 -0.01 0.13 -12.03
CA VAL A 21 -0.31 1.08 -13.11
C VAL A 21 -0.21 0.41 -14.49
N PHE A 22 0.87 -0.31 -14.75
CA PHE A 22 1.26 -0.70 -16.11
C PHE A 22 1.08 -2.18 -16.45
N ILE A 23 1.02 -3.07 -15.46
CA ILE A 23 1.14 -4.52 -15.68
C ILE A 23 -0.04 -5.29 -15.12
N VAL A 24 -0.45 -5.00 -13.87
CA VAL A 24 -1.52 -5.74 -13.19
C VAL A 24 -2.86 -5.19 -13.60
N ALA A 25 -3.74 -6.07 -14.06
CA ALA A 25 -5.13 -5.71 -14.34
C ALA A 25 -5.90 -5.45 -13.03
N ALA A 26 -6.81 -4.47 -13.04
CA ALA A 26 -7.60 -4.04 -11.87
C ALA A 26 -8.18 -5.19 -11.03
N LYS A 27 -8.71 -6.23 -11.68
CA LYS A 27 -9.29 -7.40 -11.00
C LYS A 27 -8.31 -8.19 -10.11
N TYR A 28 -7.01 -7.99 -10.27
CA TYR A 28 -5.96 -8.65 -9.51
C TYR A 28 -5.24 -7.73 -8.52
N GLU A 29 -5.54 -6.44 -8.47
CA GLU A 29 -4.90 -5.53 -7.51
C GLU A 29 -5.10 -5.98 -6.06
N MET A 30 -6.28 -6.53 -5.73
CA MET A 30 -6.54 -7.07 -4.40
C MET A 30 -5.52 -8.16 -4.00
N LEU A 31 -5.06 -8.98 -4.95
CA LEU A 31 -4.04 -9.99 -4.68
C LEU A 31 -2.67 -9.35 -4.40
N VAL A 32 -2.35 -8.24 -5.07
CA VAL A 32 -1.13 -7.45 -4.80
C VAL A 32 -1.19 -6.85 -3.39
N TRP A 33 -2.34 -6.31 -2.99
CA TRP A 33 -2.54 -5.77 -1.63
C TRP A 33 -2.40 -6.86 -0.56
N LEU A 34 -3.00 -8.04 -0.77
CA LEU A 34 -2.85 -9.17 0.13
C LEU A 34 -1.38 -9.64 0.23
N ALA A 35 -0.69 -9.75 -0.90
CA ALA A 35 0.72 -10.12 -0.92
C ALA A 35 1.59 -9.11 -0.16
N LEU A 36 1.31 -7.80 -0.29
CA LEU A 36 2.00 -6.76 0.47
C LEU A 36 1.71 -6.83 1.97
N ILE A 37 0.45 -7.01 2.37
CA ILE A 37 0.08 -7.16 3.80
C ILE A 37 0.85 -8.34 4.42
N VAL A 38 0.83 -9.50 3.77
CA VAL A 38 1.51 -10.70 4.27
C VAL A 38 3.02 -10.53 4.25
N GLY A 39 3.59 -10.05 3.15
CA GLY A 39 5.03 -9.88 2.98
C GLY A 39 5.63 -8.89 3.98
N LEU A 40 4.97 -7.75 4.20
CA LEU A 40 5.40 -6.75 5.18
C LEU A 40 5.30 -7.28 6.61
N ALA A 41 4.26 -8.06 6.94
CA ALA A 41 4.10 -8.67 8.25
C ALA A 41 5.19 -9.72 8.53
N LEU A 42 5.49 -10.60 7.57
CA LEU A 42 6.56 -11.61 7.66
C LEU A 42 7.94 -10.96 7.77
N TYR A 43 8.19 -9.91 6.99
CA TYR A 43 9.44 -9.16 7.10
C TYR A 43 9.55 -8.52 8.49
N ALA A 44 8.50 -7.86 8.98
CA ALA A 44 8.53 -7.25 10.31
C ALA A 44 8.86 -8.29 11.39
N HIS A 45 8.24 -9.48 11.32
CA HIS A 45 8.52 -10.59 12.22
C HIS A 45 9.98 -11.05 12.17
N SER A 46 10.55 -11.18 10.97
CA SER A 46 11.91 -11.70 10.77
C SER A 46 13.01 -10.76 11.26
N PHE A 47 12.76 -9.44 11.24
CA PHE A 47 13.80 -8.42 11.48
C PHE A 47 13.63 -7.64 12.79
N PHE A 48 12.50 -7.74 13.47
CA PHE A 48 12.24 -6.96 14.70
C PHE A 48 11.75 -7.86 15.83
N GLN A 49 12.46 -7.88 16.95
CA GLN A 49 12.06 -8.69 18.11
C GLN A 49 11.08 -7.97 19.05
N GLY A 50 10.83 -6.67 18.85
CA GLY A 50 9.95 -5.87 19.70
C GLY A 50 9.17 -4.82 18.92
N SER A 51 8.00 -4.44 19.44
CA SER A 51 7.07 -3.50 18.81
C SER A 51 6.64 -3.88 17.38
N LEU A 52 6.45 -5.19 17.13
CA LEU A 52 6.14 -5.74 15.80
C LEU A 52 4.98 -5.03 15.10
N PHE A 53 3.86 -4.88 15.81
CA PHE A 53 2.69 -4.17 15.30
C PHE A 53 3.08 -2.78 14.77
N LYS A 54 3.79 -2.00 15.58
CA LYS A 54 4.19 -0.63 15.24
C LYS A 54 5.11 -0.60 14.03
N GLN A 55 6.10 -1.49 13.96
CA GLN A 55 7.02 -1.54 12.82
C GLN A 55 6.27 -1.93 11.54
N ALA A 56 5.51 -3.01 11.58
CA ALA A 56 4.70 -3.48 10.45
C ALA A 56 3.69 -2.42 9.97
N PHE A 57 3.00 -1.75 10.90
CA PHE A 57 2.09 -0.65 10.62
C PHE A 57 2.80 0.52 9.92
N LEU A 58 3.93 0.98 10.47
CA LEU A 58 4.69 2.08 9.88
C LEU A 58 5.23 1.73 8.48
N TYR A 59 5.65 0.49 8.28
CA TYR A 59 6.12 0.04 6.97
C TYR A 59 5.02 -0.03 5.93
N ALA A 60 3.81 -0.47 6.31
CA ALA A 60 2.65 -0.41 5.43
C ALA A 60 2.30 1.03 5.07
N LEU A 61 2.38 1.99 6.01
CA LEU A 61 2.14 3.40 5.70
C LEU A 61 3.18 4.00 4.74
N ILE A 62 4.46 3.72 4.96
CA ILE A 62 5.54 4.23 4.10
C ILE A 62 5.43 3.64 2.69
N THR A 63 5.24 2.32 2.61
CA THR A 63 5.05 1.61 1.34
C THR A 63 3.82 2.16 0.61
N GLY A 64 2.73 2.36 1.36
CA GLY A 64 1.48 2.91 0.86
C GLY A 64 1.60 4.34 0.33
N ALA A 65 2.32 5.19 1.04
CA ALA A 65 2.60 6.54 0.58
C ALA A 65 3.40 6.53 -0.74
N ALA A 66 4.38 5.63 -0.88
CA ALA A 66 5.14 5.47 -2.12
C ALA A 66 4.30 4.93 -3.28
N ILE A 67 3.39 3.98 -3.02
CA ILE A 67 2.42 3.49 -4.02
C ILE A 67 1.51 4.64 -4.46
N THR A 68 0.94 5.37 -3.51
CA THR A 68 0.06 6.51 -3.78
C THR A 68 0.76 7.58 -4.60
N ALA A 69 2.00 7.92 -4.23
CA ALA A 69 2.80 8.90 -4.99
C ALA A 69 3.03 8.43 -6.43
N THR A 70 3.26 7.12 -6.63
CA THR A 70 3.41 6.52 -7.97
C THR A 70 2.11 6.60 -8.76
N HIS A 71 0.98 6.23 -8.15
CA HIS A 71 -0.34 6.35 -8.78
C HIS A 71 -0.68 7.78 -9.14
N LEU A 72 -0.37 8.76 -8.29
CA LEU A 72 -0.58 10.18 -8.57
C LEU A 72 0.32 10.66 -9.72
N ALA A 73 1.58 10.25 -9.76
CA ALA A 73 2.51 10.60 -10.84
C ALA A 73 2.05 10.04 -12.20
N PHE A 74 1.42 8.87 -12.21
CA PHE A 74 0.93 8.21 -13.42
C PHE A 74 -0.61 8.12 -13.48
N LEU A 75 -1.30 9.10 -12.90
CA LEU A 75 -2.75 9.02 -12.66
C LEU A 75 -3.57 8.75 -13.93
N SER A 76 -3.22 9.40 -15.04
CA SER A 76 -3.93 9.17 -16.32
C SER A 76 -3.79 7.74 -16.82
N ALA A 77 -2.59 7.15 -16.70
CA ALA A 77 -2.37 5.75 -17.08
C ALA A 77 -3.09 4.79 -16.13
N TYR A 78 -3.02 5.07 -14.82
CA TYR A 78 -3.69 4.29 -13.78
C TYR A 78 -5.21 4.22 -14.01
N LEU A 79 -5.87 5.37 -14.18
CA LEU A 79 -7.32 5.40 -14.36
C LEU A 79 -7.77 4.78 -15.68
N LYS A 80 -6.92 4.82 -16.71
CA LYS A 80 -7.19 4.12 -17.97
C LYS A 80 -7.16 2.60 -17.80
N SER A 81 -6.29 2.07 -16.94
CA SER A 81 -6.25 0.64 -16.61
C SER A 81 -7.24 0.23 -15.51
N HIS A 82 -7.79 1.20 -14.76
CA HIS A 82 -8.68 1.00 -13.61
C HIS A 82 -9.98 1.82 -13.75
N PRO A 83 -10.89 1.42 -14.65
CA PRO A 83 -12.12 2.18 -14.92
C PRO A 83 -13.07 2.24 -13.73
N ASP A 84 -13.08 1.22 -12.87
CA ASP A 84 -13.90 1.20 -11.66
C ASP A 84 -13.45 2.25 -10.65
N GLU A 85 -12.13 2.42 -10.49
CA GLU A 85 -11.53 3.47 -9.66
C GLU A 85 -11.85 4.85 -10.22
N GLN A 86 -11.79 5.02 -11.55
CA GLN A 86 -12.21 6.26 -12.19
C GLN A 86 -13.68 6.58 -11.90
N GLN A 87 -14.55 5.58 -11.99
CA GLN A 87 -15.96 5.74 -11.68
C GLN A 87 -16.18 6.09 -10.21
N MET A 88 -15.49 5.40 -9.28
CA MET A 88 -15.55 5.69 -7.85
C MET A 88 -15.14 7.15 -7.57
N LEU A 89 -13.99 7.58 -8.09
CA LEU A 89 -13.48 8.94 -7.88
C LEU A 89 -14.42 10.01 -8.44
N SER A 90 -15.08 9.75 -9.57
CA SER A 90 -16.08 10.68 -10.13
C SER A 90 -17.33 10.85 -9.24
N LYS A 91 -17.68 9.82 -8.46
CA LYS A 91 -18.83 9.83 -7.55
C LYS A 91 -18.55 10.53 -6.22
N MET A 92 -17.28 10.81 -5.91
CA MET A 92 -16.88 11.47 -4.65
C MET A 92 -17.26 12.96 -4.60
N GLY A 93 -17.70 13.57 -5.71
CA GLY A 93 -18.09 14.98 -5.75
C GLY A 93 -16.91 15.96 -5.60
N VAL A 94 -15.68 15.49 -5.81
CA VAL A 94 -14.46 16.31 -5.76
C VAL A 94 -14.08 16.81 -7.15
N SER A 95 -13.44 17.99 -7.23
CA SER A 95 -13.17 18.69 -8.49
C SER A 95 -12.14 18.00 -9.39
N SER A 96 -11.35 17.07 -8.87
CA SER A 96 -10.41 16.27 -9.68
C SER A 96 -10.17 14.89 -9.08
N SER A 97 -9.91 13.90 -9.94
CA SER A 97 -9.52 12.55 -9.53
C SER A 97 -8.21 12.54 -8.74
N TYR A 98 -7.31 13.49 -9.00
CA TYR A 98 -6.06 13.65 -8.24
C TYR A 98 -6.36 13.92 -6.77
N LEU A 99 -7.23 14.88 -6.48
CA LEU A 99 -7.65 15.19 -5.11
C LEU A 99 -8.42 14.02 -4.48
N GLY A 100 -9.29 13.37 -5.25
CA GLY A 100 -10.02 12.19 -4.78
C GLY A 100 -9.07 11.09 -4.30
N LEU A 101 -8.06 10.74 -5.11
CA LEU A 101 -7.07 9.74 -4.76
C LEU A 101 -6.22 10.17 -3.56
N LEU A 102 -5.78 11.43 -3.52
CA LEU A 102 -4.98 11.96 -2.41
C LEU A 102 -5.74 11.95 -1.07
N LEU A 103 -7.06 12.12 -1.09
CA LEU A 103 -7.91 12.12 0.11
C LEU A 103 -8.24 10.71 0.58
N ILE A 104 -8.50 9.78 -0.35
CA ILE A 104 -8.93 8.42 0.00
C ILE A 104 -7.75 7.52 0.38
N ALA A 105 -6.59 7.70 -0.26
CA ALA A 105 -5.43 6.84 -0.06
C ALA A 105 -4.96 6.76 1.41
N PRO A 106 -4.87 7.86 2.19
CA PRO A 106 -4.53 7.78 3.61
C PRO A 106 -5.44 6.84 4.41
N ILE A 107 -6.74 6.81 4.09
CA ILE A 107 -7.71 5.93 4.77
C ILE A 107 -7.41 4.47 4.45
N TYR A 108 -7.19 4.15 3.17
CA TYR A 108 -6.79 2.81 2.74
C TYR A 108 -5.52 2.34 3.45
N TRP A 109 -4.48 3.18 3.49
CA TRP A 109 -3.20 2.79 4.09
C TRP A 109 -3.26 2.69 5.62
N LEU A 110 -4.12 3.46 6.28
CA LEU A 110 -4.40 3.25 7.70
C LEU A 110 -5.02 1.88 7.94
N ILE A 111 -6.05 1.51 7.17
CA ILE A 111 -6.71 0.20 7.31
C ILE A 111 -5.73 -0.94 6.98
N LEU A 112 -5.05 -0.88 5.84
CA LEU A 112 -4.07 -1.89 5.44
C LEU A 112 -2.90 -1.97 6.42
N GLY A 113 -2.48 -0.84 6.98
CA GLY A 113 -1.45 -0.79 8.03
C GLY A 113 -1.90 -1.47 9.31
N LEU A 114 -3.14 -1.26 9.75
CA LEU A 114 -3.71 -1.97 10.90
C LEU A 114 -3.77 -3.47 10.66
N LEU A 115 -4.19 -3.90 9.46
CA LEU A 115 -4.22 -5.31 9.08
C LEU A 115 -2.81 -5.93 9.06
N THR A 116 -1.84 -5.22 8.49
CA THR A 116 -0.43 -5.66 8.44
C THR A 116 0.16 -5.78 9.84
N GLY A 117 -0.08 -4.78 10.70
CA GLY A 117 0.34 -4.80 12.10
C GLY A 117 -0.29 -5.94 12.88
N GLY A 118 -1.60 -6.14 12.74
CA GLY A 118 -2.33 -7.23 13.39
C GLY A 118 -1.83 -8.60 12.93
N LEU A 119 -1.60 -8.78 11.63
CA LEU A 119 -1.07 -10.02 11.08
C LEU A 119 0.34 -10.30 11.61
N ALA A 120 1.20 -9.28 11.75
CA ALA A 120 2.54 -9.46 12.31
C ALA A 120 2.49 -9.99 13.76
N LEU A 121 1.53 -9.54 14.57
CA LEU A 121 1.30 -10.08 15.92
C LEU A 121 0.78 -11.52 15.89
N LEU A 122 -0.11 -11.86 14.96
CA LEU A 122 -0.60 -13.22 14.79
C LEU A 122 0.51 -14.19 14.39
N ILE A 123 1.37 -13.79 13.46
CA ILE A 123 2.55 -14.56 13.05
C ILE A 123 3.46 -14.82 14.26
N GLN A 124 3.75 -13.79 15.06
CA GLN A 124 4.56 -13.94 16.27
C GLN A 124 3.94 -14.93 17.28
N ARG A 125 2.61 -14.96 17.39
CA ARG A 125 1.93 -15.87 18.33
C ARG A 125 2.02 -17.34 17.91
N TRP A 126 2.19 -17.62 16.61
CA TRP A 126 2.17 -18.98 16.04
C TRP A 126 3.54 -19.48 15.60
N SER A 127 4.61 -18.70 15.86
CA SER A 127 6.01 -19.06 15.65
C SER A 127 6.67 -19.42 16.98
#